data_AF-A0A0D3KMU4-F1
#
_entry.id   AF-A0A0D3KMU4-F1
#
_cell.length_a   1.000
_cell.length_b   1.000
_cell.length_c   1.000
_cell.angle_alpha   90.00
_cell.angle_beta   90.00
_cell.angle_gamma   90.00
#
_symmetry.space_group_name_H-M   'P 1'
#
loop_
_entity.id
_entity.type
_entity.pdbx_description
1 polymer ?
#
loop_
_entity_poly.entity_id
_entity_poly.type
_entity_poly.pdbx_seq_one_letter_code
_entity_poly.pdbx_strand_id
1 'polypeptide(L)'
;MPGQKTWMPKAEDRAMAAKKWYVVDAEGLRLGRMSSEIAKLLLGKHKPEFTPGADVGDCVVVINAEKCIVTGNKARRRPQR
;
A
#
# COMPACT_ATOMS: atom_id res chain seq x y z
N MET A 1 21.49 30.28 11.99
CA MET A 1 21.69 29.05 11.18
C MET A 1 20.76 29.13 9.99
N PRO A 2 21.22 29.07 8.73
CA PRO A 2 20.31 29.06 7.59
C PRO A 2 19.40 27.82 7.70
N GLY A 3 18.09 28.03 7.69
CA GLY A 3 17.10 26.96 7.80
C GLY A 3 17.24 25.99 6.62
N GLN A 4 17.48 24.72 6.90
CA GLN A 4 17.55 23.71 5.86
C GLN A 4 16.17 23.53 5.24
N LYS A 5 16.10 23.56 3.91
CA LYS A 5 14.86 23.36 3.15
C LYS A 5 14.54 21.87 3.15
N THR A 6 13.34 21.51 3.60
CA THR A 6 12.84 20.14 3.49
C THR A 6 12.74 19.75 2.03
N TRP A 7 13.34 18.61 1.68
CA TRP A 7 13.29 18.09 0.32
C TRP A 7 11.85 17.74 -0.07
N MET A 8 11.44 18.12 -1.28
CA MET A 8 10.14 17.82 -1.85
C MET A 8 10.33 17.05 -3.16
N PRO A 9 9.51 16.01 -3.42
CA PRO A 9 9.60 15.22 -4.64
C PRO A 9 9.15 16.06 -5.84
N LYS A 10 9.88 15.95 -6.94
CA LYS A 10 9.57 16.66 -8.19
C LYS A 10 8.40 15.97 -8.89
N ALA A 11 7.89 16.60 -9.95
CA ALA A 11 6.81 16.00 -10.74
C ALA A 11 7.25 14.70 -11.43
N GLU A 12 8.53 14.58 -11.76
CA GLU A 12 9.14 13.40 -12.40
C GLU A 12 9.07 12.17 -11.48
N ASP A 13 9.32 12.33 -10.18
CA ASP A 13 9.29 11.22 -9.21
C ASP A 13 7.86 10.71 -8.94
N ARG A 14 6.85 11.53 -9.26
CA ARG A 14 5.42 11.17 -9.18
C ARG A 14 4.90 10.55 -10.47
N ALA A 15 5.69 10.54 -11.53
CA ALA A 15 5.28 9.99 -12.81
C ALA A 15 5.01 8.49 -12.66
N MET A 16 3.97 8.02 -13.36
CA MET A 16 3.57 6.62 -13.34
C MET A 16 4.70 5.65 -13.77
N ALA A 17 5.69 6.13 -14.52
CA ALA A 17 6.86 5.37 -14.93
C ALA A 17 7.83 5.03 -13.77
N ALA A 18 7.82 5.80 -12.67
CA ALA A 18 8.64 5.53 -11.49
C ALA A 18 7.96 4.55 -10.50
N LYS A 19 6.69 4.20 -10.74
CA LYS A 19 5.93 3.28 -9.90
C LYS A 19 6.28 1.84 -10.25
N LYS A 20 6.70 1.08 -9.24
CA LYS A 20 6.89 -0.36 -9.36
C LYS A 20 5.54 -1.05 -9.21
N TRP A 21 5.39 -2.16 -9.92
CA TRP A 21 4.22 -3.02 -9.83
C TRP A 21 4.59 -4.25 -9.01
N TYR A 22 3.84 -4.46 -7.93
CA TYR A 22 3.98 -5.62 -7.07
C TYR A 22 2.79 -6.53 -7.26
N VAL A 23 3.05 -7.83 -7.43
CA VAL A 23 2.02 -8.86 -7.44
C VAL A 23 2.08 -9.59 -6.11
N VAL A 24 0.95 -9.66 -5.41
CA VAL A 24 0.82 -10.32 -4.11
C VAL A 24 -0.14 -11.48 -4.24
N ASP A 25 0.34 -12.69 -3.95
CA ASP A 25 -0.51 -13.87 -3.81
C ASP A 25 -1.15 -13.89 -2.42
N ALA A 26 -2.48 -13.86 -2.37
CA ALA A 26 -3.23 -13.87 -1.13
C ALA A 26 -3.44 -15.27 -0.55
N GLU A 27 -3.00 -16.33 -1.23
CA GLU A 27 -3.15 -17.71 -0.76
C GLU A 27 -2.42 -17.92 0.59
N GLY A 28 -3.16 -18.37 1.60
CA GLY A 28 -2.61 -18.62 2.95
C GLY A 28 -2.30 -17.36 3.76
N LEU A 29 -2.50 -16.15 3.22
CA LEU A 29 -2.27 -14.90 3.92
C LEU A 29 -3.50 -14.45 4.71
N ARG A 30 -3.27 -13.89 5.91
CA ARG A 30 -4.34 -13.29 6.72
C ARG A 30 -4.69 -11.90 6.18
N LEU A 31 -5.96 -11.70 5.82
CA LEU A 31 -6.46 -10.46 5.22
C LEU A 31 -5.96 -9.20 5.96
N GLY A 32 -6.18 -9.12 7.27
CA GLY A 32 -5.83 -7.91 8.04
C GLY A 32 -4.34 -7.58 8.07
N ARG A 33 -3.46 -8.59 8.09
CA ARG A 33 -2.00 -8.37 8.07
C ARG A 33 -1.54 -7.98 6.68
N MET A 34 -2.02 -8.71 5.66
CA MET A 34 -1.72 -8.43 4.27
C MET A 34 -2.14 -7.00 3.88
N SER A 35 -3.36 -6.57 4.22
CA SER A 35 -3.85 -5.23 3.91
C SER A 35 -3.00 -4.12 4.53
N SER A 36 -2.49 -4.32 5.75
CA SER A 36 -1.64 -3.34 6.43
C SER A 36 -0.31 -3.15 5.70
N GLU A 37 0.30 -4.23 5.22
CA GLU A 37 1.56 -4.17 4.46
C GLU A 37 1.34 -3.60 3.05
N ILE A 38 0.27 -4.01 2.36
CA ILE A 38 -0.09 -3.46 1.06
C ILE A 38 -0.32 -1.95 1.17
N ALA A 39 -0.98 -1.47 2.22
CA ALA A 39 -1.19 -0.04 2.42
C ALA A 39 0.13 0.74 2.56
N LYS A 40 1.18 0.16 3.17
CA LYS A 40 2.51 0.79 3.25
C LYS A 40 3.18 0.91 1.87
N LEU A 41 3.00 -0.09 1.01
CA LEU A 41 3.51 -0.09 -0.36
C LEU A 41 2.77 0.95 -1.22
N LEU A 42 1.44 0.96 -1.15
CA LEU A 42 0.58 1.94 -1.84
C LEU A 42 0.84 3.38 -1.40
N LEU A 43 1.20 3.60 -0.13
CA LEU A 43 1.55 4.94 0.36
C LEU A 43 2.99 5.35 0.03
N GLY A 44 3.83 4.43 -0.44
CA GLY A 44 5.24 4.71 -0.70
C GLY A 44 6.07 4.92 0.57
N LYS A 45 5.55 4.58 1.76
CA LYS A 45 6.22 4.75 3.07
C LYS A 45 7.52 3.95 3.21
N HIS A 46 7.75 3.01 2.31
CA HIS A 46 8.97 2.22 2.24
C HIS A 46 10.09 2.94 1.47
N LYS A 47 9.77 3.99 0.71
CA LYS A 47 10.76 4.81 -0.01
C LYS A 47 11.18 6.01 0.86
N PRO A 48 12.47 6.39 0.84
CA PRO A 48 12.95 7.57 1.56
C PRO A 48 12.36 8.88 1.00
N GLU A 49 11.78 8.82 -0.19
CA GLU A 49 11.13 9.93 -0.89
C GLU A 49 9.68 10.16 -0.43
N PHE A 50 9.20 9.40 0.56
CA PHE A 50 7.86 9.53 1.10
C PHE A 50 7.60 10.96 1.59
N THR A 51 6.63 11.62 0.95
CA THR A 51 6.17 12.95 1.34
C THR A 51 4.67 12.90 1.61
N PRO A 52 4.21 13.36 2.80
CA PRO A 52 2.79 13.45 3.10
C PRO A 52 2.07 14.32 2.05
N GLY A 53 1.07 13.75 1.36
CA GLY A 53 0.29 14.45 0.34
C GLY A 53 0.83 14.35 -1.10
N ALA A 54 2.01 13.76 -1.31
CA ALA A 54 2.49 13.40 -2.64
C ALA A 54 2.26 11.91 -2.91
N ASP A 55 1.68 11.59 -4.06
CA ASP A 55 1.47 10.21 -4.50
C ASP A 55 2.76 9.65 -5.13
N VAL A 56 3.63 9.08 -4.29
CA VAL A 56 4.89 8.42 -4.65
C VAL A 56 4.84 6.90 -4.42
N GLY A 57 3.62 6.39 -4.24
CA GLY A 57 3.35 5.01 -3.95
C GLY A 57 3.53 4.07 -5.13
N ASP A 58 3.68 2.79 -4.82
CA ASP A 58 3.73 1.74 -5.83
C ASP A 58 2.37 1.11 -6.06
N CYS A 59 2.20 0.44 -7.20
CA CYS A 59 0.97 -0.26 -7.52
C CYS A 59 1.05 -1.71 -7.04
N VAL A 60 -0.03 -2.20 -6.44
CA VAL A 60 -0.12 -3.58 -5.94
C VAL A 60 -1.32 -4.28 -6.57
N VAL A 61 -1.08 -5.43 -7.18
CA VAL A 61 -2.10 -6.32 -7.74
C VAL A 61 -2.17 -7.56 -6.85
N VAL A 62 -3.37 -7.84 -6.32
CA VAL A 62 -3.59 -9.02 -5.47
C VAL A 62 -4.25 -10.11 -6.31
N ILE A 63 -3.65 -11.30 -6.28
CA ILE A 63 -4.19 -12.51 -6.94
C ILE A 63 -4.65 -13.52 -5.88
N ASN A 64 -5.52 -14.45 -6.26
CA ASN A 64 -6.08 -15.50 -5.38
C ASN A 64 -6.75 -14.96 -4.11
N ALA A 65 -7.39 -13.79 -4.19
CA ALA A 65 -8.04 -13.14 -3.05
C ALA A 65 -9.13 -14.00 -2.38
N GLU A 66 -9.70 -14.97 -3.10
CA GLU A 66 -10.66 -15.94 -2.59
C GLU A 66 -10.08 -16.90 -1.54
N LYS A 67 -8.77 -17.19 -1.62
CA LYS A 67 -8.06 -18.12 -0.73
C LYS A 67 -7.44 -17.42 0.50
N CYS A 68 -7.74 -16.14 0.69
CA CYS A 68 -7.22 -15.41 1.83
C CYS A 68 -7.84 -15.92 3.14
N ILE A 69 -7.01 -16.04 4.18
CA ILE A 69 -7.44 -16.53 5.49
C ILE A 69 -8.11 -15.39 6.23
N VAL A 70 -9.44 -15.46 6.37
CA VAL A 70 -10.19 -14.57 7.24
C VAL A 70 -10.39 -15.25 8.59
N THR A 71 -9.64 -14.81 9.61
CA THR A 71 -9.79 -15.33 10.96
C THR A 71 -11.03 -14.72 11.65
N GLY A 72 -11.95 -15.56 12.14
CA GLY A 72 -13.11 -15.20 12.97
C GLY A 72 -14.49 -15.34 12.29
N ASN A 73 -15.57 -15.03 13.02
CA ASN A 73 -16.98 -15.12 12.55
C ASN A 73 -17.39 -13.98 11.58
N LYS A 74 -16.41 -13.30 10.97
CA LYS A 74 -16.63 -12.08 10.15
C LYS A 74 -17.23 -12.37 8.78
N ALA A 75 -16.97 -13.55 8.21
CA ALA A 75 -17.63 -13.97 6.97
C ALA A 75 -19.16 -14.07 7.14
N ARG A 76 -19.61 -14.43 8.35
CA ARG A 76 -21.03 -14.57 8.70
C ARG A 76 -21.65 -13.28 9.25
N ARG A 77 -20.84 -12.39 9.84
CA ARG A 77 -21.30 -11.11 10.39
C ARG A 77 -21.29 -10.02 9.30
N ARG A 78 -22.13 -10.18 8.28
CA ARG A 78 -22.54 -9.05 7.43
C ARG A 78 -23.34 -8.11 8.34
N PRO A 79 -22.92 -6.84 8.58
CA PRO A 79 -23.79 -5.91 9.26
C PRO A 79 -25.04 -5.76 8.38
N GLN A 80 -26.16 -6.31 8.84
CA GLN A 80 -27.47 -5.99 8.30
C GLN A 80 -27.64 -4.48 8.56
N ARG A 81 -27.46 -3.70 7.50
CA ARG A 81 -27.96 -2.34 7.42
C ARG A 81 -29.35 -2.39 6.80
#